data_AF-A0A1I4IHF2-F1
#
_entry.id   AF-A0A1I4IHF2-F1
#
_cell.length_a   1.000
_cell.length_b   1.000
_cell.length_c   1.000
_cell.angle_alpha   90.00
_cell.angle_beta   90.00
_cell.angle_gamma   90.00
#
_symmetry.space_group_name_H-M   'P 1'
#
loop_
_entity.id
_entity.type
_entity.pdbx_description
1 polymer ?
#
loop_
_entity_poly.entity_id
_entity_poly.type
_entity_poly.pdbx_seq_one_letter_code
_entity_poly.pdbx_strand_id
1 'polypeptide(L)' 'MLASCLLKRGKMEGKRVYLTKVQEEKNSELLFSLLSRCKHEECETKEDYYLVHFKVDKVLDLVGDKEII' A
#
# COMPACT_ATOMS: atom_id res chain seq x y z
N MET A 1 9.93 -1.88 -7.05
CA MET A 1 8.84 -2.66 -6.42
C MET A 1 7.89 -3.11 -7.49
N LEU A 2 7.91 -4.40 -7.83
CA LEU A 2 6.99 -5.00 -8.81
C LEU A 2 5.73 -5.43 -8.05
N ALA A 3 4.64 -4.68 -8.19
CA ALA A 3 3.33 -5.17 -7.80
C ALA A 3 2.92 -6.24 -8.81
N SER A 4 2.88 -7.51 -8.39
CA SER A 4 2.45 -8.63 -9.20
C SER A 4 0.98 -8.47 -9.54
N CYS A 5 0.70 -7.92 -10.73
CA CYS A 5 -0.61 -7.93 -11.33
C CYS A 5 -1.01 -9.39 -11.58
N LEU A 6 -2.05 -9.86 -10.89
CA LEU A 6 -2.67 -11.17 -11.13
C LEU A 6 -3.35 -11.16 -12.51
N LEU A 7 -2.54 -11.34 -13.56
CA LEU A 7 -2.98 -11.38 -14.95
C LEU A 7 -3.62 -12.75 -15.24
N LYS A 8 -4.86 -12.97 -14.79
CA LYS A 8 -5.66 -14.08 -15.29
C LYS A 8 -6.24 -13.68 -16.65
N ARG A 9 -5.53 -14.05 -17.73
CA ARG A 9 -5.98 -14.11 -19.13
C ARG A 9 -6.90 -12.94 -19.56
N GLY A 10 -6.30 -11.85 -20.03
CA GLY A 10 -6.93 -10.91 -20.95
C GLY A 10 -7.93 -9.91 -20.37
N LYS A 11 -8.31 -10.00 -19.09
CA LYS A 11 -9.10 -8.98 -18.41
C LYS A 11 -8.25 -8.34 -17.31
N MET A 12 -7.93 -7.06 -17.49
CA MET A 12 -7.41 -6.25 -16.39
C MET A 12 -8.59 -5.95 -15.49
N GLU A 13 -8.52 -6.33 -14.22
CA GLU A 13 -9.50 -5.94 -13.20
C GLU A 13 -8.72 -5.26 -12.07
N GLY A 14 -9.15 -4.08 -11.63
CA GLY A 14 -8.45 -3.37 -10.57
C GLY A 14 -9.16 -2.11 -10.10
N LYS A 15 -8.56 -1.45 -9.11
CA LYS A 15 -9.05 -0.14 -8.66
C LYS A 15 -7.92 0.87 -8.71
N ARG A 16 -8.25 2.08 -9.18
CA ARG A 16 -7.43 3.28 -9.06
C ARG A 16 -7.86 4.02 -7.80
N VAL A 17 -6.95 4.08 -6.84
CA VAL A 17 -7.17 4.80 -5.59
C VAL A 17 -6.35 6.09 -5.63
N TYR A 18 -7.01 7.21 -5.39
CA TYR A 18 -6.39 8.52 -5.26
C TYR A 18 -6.14 8.76 -3.78
N LEU A 19 -4.89 9.01 -3.43
CA LEU A 19 -4.42 9.10 -2.06
C LEU A 19 -3.74 10.45 -1.82
N THR A 20 -4.10 11.11 -0.73
CA THR A 20 -3.35 12.25 -0.18
C THR A 20 -2.56 11.76 1.03
N LYS A 21 -1.24 11.96 1.03
CA LYS A 21 -0.41 11.70 2.20
C LYS A 21 -0.76 12.70 3.30
N VAL A 22 -1.15 12.21 4.48
CA VAL A 22 -1.55 13.05 5.62
C VAL A 22 -0.50 13.11 6.72
N GLN A 23 0.25 12.03 6.91
CA GLN A 23 1.26 11.94 7.96
C GLN A 23 2.32 10.92 7.57
N GLU A 24 3.54 11.13 8.08
CA GLU A 24 4.61 10.15 8.05
C GLU A 24 5.22 10.07 9.45
N GLU A 25 5.39 8.85 9.93
CA GLU A 25 6.06 8.55 11.20
C GLU A 25 7.31 7.73 10.91
N LYS A 26 8.39 8.04 11.62
CA LYS A 26 9.67 7.31 11.50
C LYS A 26 9.89 6.50 12.77
N ASN A 27 10.17 5.21 12.63
CA ASN A 27 10.49 4.29 13.73
C ASN A 27 9.53 4.43 14.94
N SER A 28 8.22 4.57 14.69
CA SER A 28 7.22 4.72 15.76
C SER A 28 6.82 3.39 16.39
N GLU A 29 6.38 3.41 17.64
CA GLU A 29 5.90 2.20 18.33
C GLU A 29 4.75 1.52 17.55
N LEU A 30 3.85 2.32 16.99
CA LEU A 30 2.74 1.84 16.17
C LEU A 30 3.24 1.11 14.93
N LEU A 31 4.26 1.64 14.24
CA LEU A 31 4.89 0.97 13.11
C LEU A 31 5.35 -0.44 13.48
N PHE A 32 6.08 -0.57 14.59
CA PHE A 32 6.60 -1.86 15.03
C PHE A 32 5.48 -2.84 15.45
N SER A 33 4.37 -2.33 15.98
CA SER A 33 3.19 -3.16 16.28
C SER A 33 2.49 -3.74 15.04
N LEU A 34 2.61 -3.08 13.88
CA LEU A 34 1.99 -3.50 12.62
C LEU A 34 2.85 -4.52 11.84
N LEU A 35 4.13 -4.63 12.15
CA LEU A 35 5.03 -5.57 11.47
C LEU A 35 4.73 -7.00 11.91
N SER A 36 4.20 -7.83 11.00
CA SER A 36 3.88 -9.24 11.31
C SER A 36 5.10 -10.14 11.44
N ARG A 37 6.29 -9.69 11.03
CA ARG A 37 7.50 -10.52 10.88
C ARG A 37 8.68 -10.14 11.78
N CYS A 38 8.64 -9.02 12.48
CA CYS A 38 9.79 -8.58 13.27
C CYS A 38 9.34 -8.06 14.63
N LYS A 39 9.94 -8.59 15.70
CA LYS A 39 9.86 -7.97 17.01
C LYS A 39 10.76 -6.73 17.01
N HIS A 40 10.31 -5.67 17.68
CA HIS A 40 10.96 -4.36 17.79
C HIS A 40 12.49 -4.45 17.98
N GLU A 41 12.95 -5.40 18.80
CA GLU A 41 14.36 -5.62 19.15
C GLU A 41 15.24 -6.10 17.99
N GLU A 42 14.69 -6.79 16.98
CA GLU A 42 15.44 -7.26 15.80
C GLU A 42 15.51 -6.20 14.69
N CYS A 43 14.49 -5.33 14.59
CA CYS A 43 14.38 -4.29 13.56
C CYS A 43 15.14 -3.00 13.90
N GLU A 44 15.36 -2.70 15.17
CA GLU A 44 16.07 -1.48 15.61
C GLU A 44 17.49 -1.35 15.06
N THR A 45 18.10 -2.45 14.62
CA THR A 45 19.55 -2.49 14.48
C THR A 45 20.11 -2.10 13.11
N LYS A 46 19.31 -1.93 12.03
CA LYS A 46 19.89 -1.71 10.69
C LYS A 46 19.19 -0.78 9.70
N GLU A 47 17.89 -0.51 9.80
CA GLU A 47 17.17 0.24 8.75
C GLU A 47 16.12 1.21 9.31
N ASP A 48 15.96 2.36 8.64
CA ASP A 48 14.90 3.32 8.96
C ASP A 48 13.57 2.84 8.39
N TYR A 49 12.57 2.65 9.26
CA TYR A 49 11.21 2.31 8.86
C TYR A 49 10.30 3.54 8.92
N TYR A 50 9.36 3.59 7.98
CA TYR A 50 8.40 4.69 7.86
C TYR A 50 6.96 4.16 7.79
N LEU A 51 6.08 4.74 8.61
CA LEU A 51 4.64 4.50 8.56
C LEU A 51 3.99 5.73 7.92
N VAL A 52 3.45 5.54 6.72
CA VAL A 52 2.83 6.63 5.96
C VAL A 52 1.32 6.48 6.00
N HIS A 53 0.66 7.51 6.51
CA HIS A 53 -0.79 7.60 6.54
C HIS A 53 -1.28 8.29 5.28
N PHE A 54 -2.29 7.68 4.65
CA PHE A 54 -2.94 8.24 3.48
C PHE A 54 -4.43 8.43 3.76
N LYS A 55 -4.97 9.56 3.32
CA LYS A 55 -6.41 9.75 3.15
C LYS A 55 -6.79 9.27 1.76
N VAL A 56 -7.82 8.42 1.69
CA VAL A 56 -8.42 8.01 0.42
C VAL A 56 -9.36 9.11 -0.05
N ASP A 57 -9.02 9.75 -1.16
CA ASP A 57 -9.83 10.82 -1.72
C ASP A 57 -10.88 10.27 -2.69
N LYS A 58 -10.49 9.32 -3.54
CA LYS A 58 -11.37 8.71 -4.55
C LYS A 58 -10.96 7.27 -4.81
N VAL A 59 -11.94 6.43 -5.13
CA VAL A 59 -11.74 5.07 -5.62
C VAL A 59 -12.51 4.95 -6.93
N LEU A 60 -11.81 4.64 -8.02
CA LEU A 60 -12.38 4.39 -9.32
C LEU A 60 -12.00 2.98 -9.77
N ASP A 61 -12.81 2.39 -10.63
CA ASP A 61 -12.39 1.18 -11.33
C ASP A 61 -11.24 1.48 -12.29
N LEU A 62 -10.48 0.45 -12.65
CA LEU A 62 -9.39 0.58 -13.59
C LEU A 62 -9.95 0.98 -14.96
N VAL A 63 -9.19 1.76 -15.72
CA VAL A 63 -9.64 2.18 -17.06
C VAL A 63 -9.77 0.93 -17.94
N GLY A 64 -10.94 0.72 -18.54
CA GLY A 64 -11.24 -0.46 -19.33
C GLY A 64 -11.97 -1.58 -18.58
N ASP A 65 -12.21 -1.45 -17.26
CA ASP A 65 -13.02 -2.42 -16.51
C ASP A 65 -14.50 -2.42 -16.93
N LYS A 66 -14.96 -1.32 -17.52
CA LYS A 66 -16.30 -1.21 -18.10
C LYS A 66 -16.22 -1.59 -19.57
N GLU A 67 -16.75 -2.76 -19.92
CA GLU A 67 -17.09 -3.08 -21.30
C GLU A 67 -17.97 -1.95 -21.84
N ILE A 68 -17.50 -1.28 -22.90
CA ILE A 68 -18.37 -0.41 -23.70
C ILE A 68 -19.35 -1.35 -24.38
N ILE A 69 -20.60 -1.37 -23.91
CA ILE A 69 -21.73 -1.98 -24.61
C ILE A 69 -22.35 -0.91 -25.50
#